data_AF-A0A395YQM1-F1
#
_entry.id   AF-A0A395YQM1-F1
#
_cell.length_a   1.000
_cell.length_b   1.000
_cell.length_c   1.000
_cell.angle_alpha   90.00
_cell.angle_beta   90.00
_cell.angle_gamma   90.00
#
_symmetry.space_group_name_H-M   'P 1'
#
loop_
_entity.id
_entity.type
_entity.pdbx_description
1 polymer ?
#
loop_
_entity_poly.entity_id
_entity_poly.type
_entity_poly.pdbx_seq_one_letter_code
_entity_poly.pdbx_strand_id
1 'polypeptide(L)'
;ALSDELLYNIFRYDRYSKRKIVNTILQIMNVSVCPYCNRQYIFAITSRKVRPQLDHYYPKSKYPYLALSLYNMIPSCSTCNMSKSSLDTKIKPILYPYDEEFGDDVKFEIKIKNSANFVKVLQGVSGEFIIEIRTPETINQTTINTQVQKASFR
;
A
#
# COMPACT_ATOMS: atom_id res chain seq x y z
N ALA A 1 -13.89 -10.48 -24.11
CA ALA A 1 -12.82 -11.49 -24.01
C ALA A 1 -13.20 -12.55 -22.96
N LEU A 2 -12.52 -13.70 -22.91
CA LEU A 2 -12.78 -14.75 -21.89
C LEU A 2 -12.74 -14.19 -20.45
N SER A 3 -11.88 -13.21 -20.18
CA SER A 3 -11.80 -12.54 -18.89
C SER A 3 -13.07 -11.78 -18.52
N ASP A 4 -13.70 -11.09 -19.47
CA ASP A 4 -14.98 -10.38 -19.24
C ASP A 4 -16.10 -11.36 -18.91
N GLU A 5 -16.14 -12.49 -19.61
CA GLU A 5 -17.12 -13.55 -19.38
C GLU A 5 -16.97 -14.13 -17.97
N LEU A 6 -15.74 -14.45 -17.55
CA LEU A 6 -15.46 -14.93 -16.20
C LEU A 6 -15.85 -13.90 -15.13
N LEU A 7 -15.49 -12.63 -15.34
CA LEU A 7 -15.80 -11.55 -14.40
C LEU A 7 -17.31 -11.30 -14.27
N TYR A 8 -18.06 -11.45 -15.36
CA TYR A 8 -19.50 -11.20 -15.40
C TYR A 8 -20.31 -12.42 -14.92
N ASN A 9 -20.06 -13.60 -15.48
CA ASN A 9 -20.87 -14.80 -15.26
C ASN A 9 -20.45 -15.58 -14.01
N ILE A 10 -19.14 -15.77 -13.80
CA ILE A 10 -18.61 -16.66 -12.75
C ILE A 10 -18.35 -15.88 -11.46
N PHE A 11 -17.43 -14.91 -11.51
CA PHE A 11 -17.04 -14.15 -10.32
C PHE A 11 -18.04 -13.03 -9.97
N ARG A 12 -18.82 -12.57 -10.96
CA ARG A 12 -19.84 -11.52 -10.80
C ARG A 12 -19.28 -10.28 -10.09
N TYR A 13 -18.08 -9.86 -10.49
CA TYR A 13 -17.28 -8.87 -9.78
C TYR A 13 -18.03 -7.54 -9.57
N ASP A 14 -18.76 -7.07 -10.59
CA ASP A 14 -19.49 -5.80 -10.51
C ASP A 14 -20.62 -5.84 -9.48
N ARG A 15 -21.20 -7.03 -9.26
CA ARG A 15 -22.18 -7.23 -8.18
C ARG A 15 -21.49 -7.25 -6.84
N TYR A 16 -20.40 -8.01 -6.71
CA TYR A 16 -19.61 -8.11 -5.48
C TYR A 16 -19.12 -6.73 -5.00
N SER A 17 -18.48 -5.95 -5.88
CA SER A 17 -17.85 -4.66 -5.56
C SER A 17 -18.84 -3.61 -5.02
N LYS A 18 -20.14 -3.77 -5.33
CA LYS A 18 -21.22 -2.89 -4.86
C LYS A 18 -21.87 -3.35 -3.54
N ARG A 19 -21.53 -4.54 -3.03
CA ARG A 19 -22.11 -5.05 -1.78
C ARG A 19 -21.58 -4.31 -0.56
N LYS A 20 -22.40 -4.19 0.48
CA LYS A 20 -22.02 -3.61 1.78
C LYS A 20 -20.85 -4.33 2.45
N ILE A 21 -20.71 -5.65 2.22
CA ILE A 21 -19.62 -6.47 2.77
C ILE A 21 -18.24 -5.92 2.39
N VAL A 22 -18.10 -5.29 1.22
CA VAL A 22 -16.83 -4.68 0.80
C VAL A 22 -16.40 -3.58 1.76
N ASN A 23 -17.36 -2.80 2.29
CA ASN A 23 -17.05 -1.77 3.28
C ASN A 23 -16.63 -2.39 4.60
N THR A 24 -17.28 -3.48 5.01
CA THR A 24 -16.91 -4.24 6.21
C THR A 24 -15.50 -4.82 6.08
N ILE A 25 -15.16 -5.38 4.92
CA ILE A 25 -13.80 -5.88 4.63
C ILE A 25 -12.79 -4.74 4.76
N LEU A 26 -13.04 -3.59 4.12
CA LEU A 26 -12.16 -2.43 4.21
C LEU A 26 -11.98 -1.91 5.64
N GLN A 27 -13.03 -1.98 6.47
CA GLN A 27 -12.94 -1.65 7.89
C GLN A 27 -12.10 -2.65 8.68
N ILE A 28 -12.25 -3.95 8.41
CA ILE A 28 -11.47 -5.01 9.05
C ILE A 28 -9.99 -4.89 8.67
N MET A 29 -9.69 -4.59 7.40
CA MET A 29 -8.32 -4.37 6.94
C MET A 29 -7.65 -3.18 7.61
N ASN A 30 -8.43 -2.19 8.05
CA ASN A 30 -7.99 -1.05 8.86
C ASN A 30 -6.78 -0.28 8.29
N VAL A 31 -6.70 -0.17 6.97
CA VAL A 31 -5.64 0.60 6.28
C VAL A 31 -6.07 2.06 6.17
N SER A 32 -5.36 2.95 6.84
CA SER A 32 -5.69 4.39 6.92
C SER A 32 -4.97 5.25 5.90
N VAL A 33 -3.83 4.78 5.37
CA VAL A 33 -2.99 5.49 4.38
C VAL A 33 -2.75 4.58 3.19
N CYS A 34 -2.77 5.14 1.97
CA CYS A 34 -2.55 4.38 0.74
C CYS A 34 -1.17 3.68 0.78
N PRO A 35 -1.11 2.33 0.67
CA PRO A 35 0.13 1.59 0.78
C PRO A 35 1.08 1.82 -0.40
N TYR A 36 0.57 2.29 -1.55
CA TYR A 36 1.40 2.58 -2.72
C TYR A 36 2.19 3.89 -2.61
N CYS A 37 1.65 4.91 -1.94
CA CYS A 37 2.31 6.22 -1.88
C CYS A 37 2.63 6.71 -0.48
N ASN A 38 2.07 6.07 0.55
CA ASN A 38 2.14 6.48 1.95
C ASN A 38 1.86 7.99 2.17
N ARG A 39 1.02 8.60 1.32
CA ARG A 39 0.80 10.06 1.27
C ARG A 39 -0.67 10.48 1.36
N GLN A 40 -1.58 9.67 0.85
CA GLN A 40 -3.01 9.97 0.86
C GLN A 40 -3.74 9.08 1.84
N TYR A 41 -4.55 9.69 2.71
CA TYR A 41 -5.44 8.98 3.61
C TYR A 41 -6.58 8.31 2.84
N ILE A 42 -6.97 7.11 3.28
CA ILE A 42 -7.96 6.26 2.60
C ILE A 42 -8.95 5.61 3.58
N PHE A 43 -9.52 6.40 4.48
CA PHE A 43 -10.46 5.92 5.49
C PHE A 43 -11.74 5.30 4.89
N ALA A 44 -12.21 4.21 5.49
CA ALA A 44 -13.52 3.62 5.22
C ALA A 44 -14.55 4.11 6.25
N ILE A 45 -15.37 5.09 5.86
CA ILE A 45 -16.42 5.69 6.70
C ILE A 45 -17.79 5.24 6.20
N THR A 46 -18.37 4.26 6.89
CA THR A 46 -19.69 3.68 6.55
C THR A 46 -20.82 4.69 6.57
N SER A 47 -20.81 5.63 7.53
CA SER A 47 -21.86 6.65 7.68
C SER A 47 -21.91 7.64 6.51
N ARG A 48 -20.79 7.88 5.82
CA ARG A 48 -20.68 8.85 4.71
C ARG A 48 -20.50 8.22 3.33
N LYS A 49 -20.61 6.87 3.22
CA LYS A 49 -20.30 6.11 1.99
C LYS A 49 -18.92 6.45 1.41
N VAL A 50 -17.97 6.84 2.25
CA VAL A 50 -16.58 7.10 1.84
C VAL A 50 -15.81 5.81 2.02
N ARG A 51 -15.12 5.38 0.96
CA ARG A 51 -14.26 4.20 1.02
C ARG A 51 -13.08 4.34 0.05
N PRO A 52 -11.94 3.70 0.34
CA PRO A 52 -10.85 3.54 -0.62
C PRO A 52 -11.31 2.92 -1.93
N GLN A 53 -10.53 3.12 -2.98
CA GLN A 53 -10.60 2.25 -4.15
C GLN A 53 -9.94 0.92 -3.80
N LEU A 54 -10.43 -0.16 -4.42
CA LEU A 54 -9.80 -1.47 -4.36
C LEU A 54 -9.07 -1.69 -5.68
N ASP A 55 -7.75 -1.55 -5.64
CA ASP A 55 -6.89 -1.93 -6.76
C ASP A 55 -6.76 -3.46 -6.82
N HIS A 56 -6.67 -3.99 -8.04
CA HIS A 56 -6.31 -5.39 -8.27
C HIS A 56 -4.82 -5.48 -8.51
N TYR A 57 -4.03 -5.95 -7.52
CA TYR A 57 -2.57 -6.01 -7.65
C TYR A 57 -2.15 -6.65 -8.98
N TYR A 58 -2.66 -7.85 -9.24
CA TYR A 58 -2.70 -8.49 -10.55
C TYR A 58 -3.96 -8.06 -11.31
N PRO A 59 -3.84 -7.44 -12.50
CA PRO A 59 -4.98 -6.84 -13.18
C PRO A 59 -6.01 -7.90 -13.56
N LYS A 60 -7.28 -7.67 -13.16
CA LYS A 60 -8.39 -8.61 -13.41
C LYS A 60 -8.65 -8.90 -14.90
N SER A 61 -8.21 -8.02 -15.80
CA SER A 61 -8.31 -8.22 -17.25
C SER A 61 -7.45 -9.37 -17.74
N LYS A 62 -6.35 -9.69 -17.03
CA LYS A 62 -5.43 -10.79 -17.32
C LYS A 62 -5.58 -11.96 -16.34
N TYR A 63 -5.91 -11.65 -15.08
CA TYR A 63 -6.01 -12.63 -13.99
C TYR A 63 -7.42 -12.60 -13.36
N PRO A 64 -8.48 -12.89 -14.12
CA PRO A 64 -9.87 -12.78 -13.63
C PRO A 64 -10.15 -13.74 -12.46
N TYR A 65 -9.42 -14.85 -12.37
CA TYR A 65 -9.52 -15.81 -11.26
C TYR A 65 -9.04 -15.26 -9.91
N LEU A 66 -8.31 -14.15 -9.89
CA LEU A 66 -7.91 -13.43 -8.68
C LEU A 66 -8.83 -12.24 -8.37
N ALA A 67 -9.90 -12.02 -9.14
CA ALA A 67 -10.72 -10.81 -9.02
C ALA A 67 -11.45 -10.68 -7.68
N LEU A 68 -11.67 -11.78 -6.95
CA LEU A 68 -12.28 -11.83 -5.62
C LEU A 68 -11.30 -12.18 -4.50
N SER A 69 -10.01 -12.37 -4.81
CA SER A 69 -9.00 -12.69 -3.80
C SER A 69 -8.69 -11.46 -2.96
N LEU A 70 -8.80 -11.57 -1.63
CA LEU A 70 -8.45 -10.47 -0.70
C LEU A 70 -6.98 -10.09 -0.80
N TYR A 71 -6.09 -11.07 -1.01
CA TYR A 71 -4.67 -10.84 -1.25
C TYR A 71 -4.38 -10.16 -2.60
N ASN A 72 -5.35 -10.14 -3.52
CA ASN A 72 -5.25 -9.37 -4.75
C ASN A 72 -5.95 -8.00 -4.67
N MET A 73 -6.60 -7.66 -3.56
CA MET A 73 -7.33 -6.41 -3.37
C MET A 73 -6.55 -5.47 -2.45
N ILE A 74 -6.00 -4.40 -3.02
CA ILE A 74 -5.25 -3.38 -2.27
C ILE A 74 -6.13 -2.15 -2.08
N PRO A 75 -6.48 -1.77 -0.84
CA PRO A 75 -7.11 -0.49 -0.56
C PRO A 75 -6.12 0.62 -0.93
N SER A 76 -6.48 1.44 -1.91
CA SER A 76 -5.59 2.47 -2.43
C SER A 76 -6.32 3.78 -2.69
N CYS A 77 -5.56 4.85 -2.82
CA CYS A 77 -6.09 6.11 -3.30
C CYS A 77 -6.42 6.04 -4.79
N SER A 78 -7.24 6.98 -5.26
CA SER A 78 -7.64 7.03 -6.67
C SER A 78 -6.48 7.31 -7.61
N THR A 79 -5.54 8.17 -7.21
CA THR A 79 -4.37 8.52 -8.01
C THR A 79 -3.48 7.31 -8.27
N CYS A 80 -3.12 6.55 -7.24
CA CYS A 80 -2.25 5.38 -7.42
C CYS A 80 -2.96 4.24 -8.18
N ASN A 81 -4.24 3.96 -7.87
CA ASN A 81 -5.00 2.96 -8.61
C ASN A 81 -5.08 3.30 -10.11
N MET A 82 -5.37 4.57 -10.42
CA MET A 82 -5.44 5.03 -11.81
C MET A 82 -4.07 5.01 -12.49
N SER A 83 -2.99 5.38 -11.79
CA SER A 83 -1.61 5.33 -12.32
C SER A 83 -1.16 3.91 -12.62
N LYS A 84 -1.50 2.95 -11.73
CA LYS A 84 -1.21 1.54 -11.94
C LYS A 84 -2.07 0.95 -13.06
N SER A 85 -3.35 1.31 -13.12
CA SER A 85 -4.29 0.90 -14.17
C SER A 85 -4.23 -0.63 -14.42
N SER A 86 -3.98 -1.04 -15.65
CA SER A 86 -3.88 -2.44 -16.09
C SER A 86 -2.44 -2.97 -16.13
N LEU A 87 -1.50 -2.30 -15.44
CA LEU A 87 -0.12 -2.78 -15.30
C LEU A 87 -0.12 -4.24 -14.83
N ASP A 88 0.61 -5.06 -15.56
CA ASP A 88 0.81 -6.46 -15.22
C ASP A 88 1.96 -6.60 -14.22
N THR A 89 1.61 -6.57 -12.94
CA THR A 89 2.57 -6.70 -11.82
C THR A 89 3.23 -8.06 -11.73
N LYS A 90 2.74 -9.07 -12.48
CA LYS A 90 3.47 -10.34 -12.64
C LYS A 90 4.68 -10.17 -13.56
N ILE A 91 4.57 -9.33 -14.59
CA ILE A 91 5.63 -9.07 -15.58
C ILE A 91 6.55 -7.94 -15.13
N LYS A 92 5.98 -6.85 -14.60
CA LYS A 92 6.71 -5.70 -14.06
C LYS A 92 6.30 -5.50 -12.60
N PRO A 93 6.92 -6.25 -11.66
CA PRO A 93 6.58 -6.17 -10.24
C PRO A 93 6.78 -4.77 -9.67
N ILE A 94 5.83 -4.38 -8.83
CA ILE A 94 5.93 -3.23 -7.93
C ILE A 94 6.01 -3.77 -6.50
N LEU A 95 6.02 -2.91 -5.49
CA LEU A 95 6.03 -3.37 -4.10
C LEU A 95 4.69 -4.02 -3.77
N TYR A 96 4.71 -5.30 -3.36
CA TYR A 96 3.51 -6.03 -2.95
C TYR A 96 3.25 -5.86 -1.45
N PRO A 97 2.24 -5.06 -1.02
CA PRO A 97 2.14 -4.60 0.37
C PRO A 97 1.95 -5.71 1.41
N TYR A 98 1.42 -6.87 1.04
CA TYR A 98 1.14 -7.94 2.01
C TYR A 98 2.35 -8.81 2.39
N ASP A 99 3.43 -8.75 1.62
CA ASP A 99 4.59 -9.63 1.80
C ASP A 99 5.92 -8.87 1.78
N GLU A 100 5.94 -7.71 1.12
CA GLU A 100 7.14 -6.91 0.91
C GLU A 100 7.22 -5.67 1.82
N GLU A 101 6.31 -5.52 2.78
CA GLU A 101 6.40 -4.49 3.80
C GLU A 101 7.45 -4.84 4.87
N PHE A 102 7.99 -3.80 5.52
CA PHE A 102 8.98 -3.97 6.59
C PHE A 102 8.37 -4.07 7.99
N GLY A 103 7.04 -3.95 8.12
CA GLY A 103 6.33 -3.99 9.40
C GLY A 103 7.03 -3.14 10.48
N ASP A 104 7.30 -3.77 11.62
CA ASP A 104 8.02 -3.18 12.75
C ASP A 104 9.55 -3.46 12.72
N ASP A 105 10.05 -4.16 11.71
CA ASP A 105 11.46 -4.54 11.63
C ASP A 105 12.35 -3.34 11.29
N VAL A 106 11.85 -2.44 10.43
CA VAL A 106 12.60 -1.26 9.98
C VAL A 106 12.04 0.00 10.61
N LYS A 107 12.86 0.74 11.36
CA LYS A 107 12.44 1.95 12.08
C LYS A 107 13.32 3.14 11.77
N PHE A 108 12.72 4.32 11.70
CA PHE A 108 13.47 5.57 11.70
C PHE A 108 13.96 5.87 13.13
N GLU A 109 15.24 6.15 13.27
CA GLU A 109 15.87 6.55 14.52
C GLU A 109 16.44 7.96 14.39
N ILE A 110 16.17 8.81 15.37
CA ILE A 110 16.73 10.16 15.43
C ILE A 110 17.98 10.11 16.30
N LYS A 111 19.14 10.41 15.73
CA LYS A 111 20.37 10.63 16.51
C LYS A 111 20.67 12.11 16.62
N ILE A 112 20.88 12.57 17.84
CA ILE A 112 21.19 13.95 18.16
C ILE A 112 22.69 14.14 17.97
N LYS A 113 23.10 15.22 17.29
CA LYS A 113 24.53 15.53 17.16
C LYS A 113 25.10 15.90 18.53
N ASN A 114 26.34 15.49 18.82
CA ASN A 114 27.01 15.82 20.08
C ASN A 114 26.91 17.34 20.33
N SER A 115 26.46 17.73 21.53
CA SER A 115 26.17 19.11 21.99
C SER A 115 24.78 19.68 21.70
N ALA A 116 23.91 19.00 20.96
CA ALA A 116 22.58 19.54 20.64
C ALA A 116 21.56 19.33 21.76
N ASN A 117 20.68 20.32 21.95
CA ASN A 117 19.61 20.27 22.94
C ASN A 117 18.43 19.45 22.39
N PHE A 118 18.16 18.30 23.01
CA PHE A 118 17.10 17.38 22.63
C PHE A 118 15.72 18.04 22.51
N VAL A 119 15.36 18.91 23.45
CA VAL A 119 14.05 19.59 23.45
C VAL A 119 13.93 20.50 22.24
N LYS A 120 14.99 21.24 21.90
CA LYS A 120 15.02 22.10 20.70
C LYS A 120 14.91 21.28 19.42
N VAL A 121 15.53 20.10 19.37
CA VAL A 121 15.42 19.18 18.23
C VAL A 121 13.98 18.69 18.05
N LEU A 122 13.34 18.19 19.11
CA LEU A 122 11.97 17.68 19.03
C LEU A 122 10.93 18.76 18.70
N GLN A 123 11.14 19.99 19.17
CA GLN A 123 10.27 21.12 18.86
C GLN A 123 10.48 21.67 17.44
N GLY A 124 11.43 21.14 16.68
CA GLY A 124 11.79 21.65 15.34
C GLY A 124 12.53 22.99 15.37
N VAL A 125 13.03 23.40 16.53
CA VAL A 125 13.82 24.64 16.73
C VAL A 125 15.28 24.44 16.33
N SER A 126 15.76 23.20 16.30
CA SER A 126 17.14 22.85 15.93
C SER A 126 17.17 21.71 14.91
N GLY A 127 17.95 21.90 13.84
CA GLY A 127 18.27 20.88 12.84
C GLY A 127 19.49 20.01 13.19
N GLU A 128 19.95 20.06 14.44
CA GLU A 128 21.15 19.34 14.88
C GLU A 128 20.88 17.87 15.21
N PHE A 129 20.30 17.16 14.25
CA PHE A 129 20.02 15.73 14.32
C PHE A 129 20.25 15.07 12.96
N ILE A 130 20.35 13.75 12.98
CA ILE A 130 20.35 12.89 11.79
C ILE A 130 19.22 11.87 11.95
N ILE A 131 18.58 11.53 10.84
CA ILE A 131 17.62 10.43 10.77
C ILE A 131 18.36 9.25 10.16
N GLU A 132 18.42 8.15 10.90
CA GLU A 132 18.95 6.88 10.42
C GLU A 132 17.83 5.85 10.30
N ILE A 133 18.06 4.82 9.49
CA ILE A 133 17.17 3.67 9.37
C ILE A 133 17.82 2.54 10.14
N ARG A 134 17.18 2.11 11.24
CA ARG A 134 17.58 0.92 11.98
C ARG A 134 16.92 -0.30 11.35
N THR A 135 17.73 -1.28 10.98
CA THR A 135 17.29 -2.58 10.46
C THR A 135 17.82 -3.72 11.33
N PRO A 136 17.13 -4.87 11.39
CA PRO A 136 17.71 -6.09 11.93
C PRO A 136 18.85 -6.58 11.04
N GLU A 137 19.75 -7.40 11.59
CA GLU A 137 20.90 -7.96 10.86
C GLU A 137 20.48 -8.79 9.61
N THR A 138 19.24 -9.28 9.61
CA THR A 138 18.65 -10.06 8.51
C THR A 138 18.26 -9.20 7.30
N ILE A 139 18.09 -7.88 7.46
CA ILE A 139 17.71 -6.96 6.38
C ILE A 139 18.91 -6.13 5.98
N ASN A 140 19.46 -6.43 4.80
CA ASN A 140 20.59 -5.71 4.24
C ASN A 140 20.15 -4.52 3.37
N GLN A 141 21.11 -3.62 3.10
CA GLN A 141 20.89 -2.41 2.30
C GLN A 141 20.39 -2.70 0.87
N THR A 142 20.78 -3.84 0.28
CA THR A 142 20.34 -4.24 -1.06
C THR A 142 18.84 -4.51 -1.07
N THR A 143 18.33 -5.26 -0.10
CA THR A 143 16.90 -5.53 0.07
C THR A 143 16.11 -4.23 0.21
N ILE A 144 16.59 -3.30 1.03
CA ILE A 144 15.97 -1.98 1.22
C ILE A 144 15.93 -1.23 -0.12
N ASN A 145 17.06 -1.15 -0.82
CA ASN A 145 17.16 -0.44 -2.08
C ASN A 145 16.23 -1.03 -3.16
N THR A 146 16.12 -2.37 -3.23
CA THR A 146 15.18 -3.04 -4.13
C THR A 146 13.73 -2.69 -3.81
N GLN A 147 13.33 -2.72 -2.53
CA GLN A 147 11.96 -2.35 -2.14
C GLN A 147 11.66 -0.87 -2.41
N VAL A 148 12.61 0.03 -2.15
CA VAL A 148 12.48 1.46 -2.45
C VAL A 148 12.29 1.69 -3.95
N GLN A 149 13.02 0.97 -4.80
CA GLN A 149 12.85 1.04 -6.26
C GLN A 149 11.46 0.56 -6.68
N LYS A 150 10.99 -0.56 -6.12
CA LYS A 150 9.65 -1.09 -6.37
C LYS A 150 8.53 -0.15 -5.92
N ALA A 151 8.71 0.54 -4.78
CA ALA A 151 7.76 1.53 -4.25
C ALA A 151 7.73 2.83 -5.07
N SER A 152 8.83 3.14 -5.76
CA SER A 152 8.96 4.34 -6.59
C SER A 152 8.34 4.18 -7.98
N PHE A 153 7.50 3.16 -8.21
CA PHE A 153 6.83 2.93 -9.47
C PHE A 153 5.99 4.16 -9.88
N ARG A 154 6.57 4.95 -10.78
CA ARG A 154 5.93 6.01 -11.55
C ARG A 154 5.90 5.58 -13.01
#